data_AF-A0A968T7R5-F1
#
_entry.id   AF-A0A968T7R5-F1
#
_cell.length_a   1.000
_cell.length_b   1.000
_cell.length_c   1.000
_cell.angle_alpha   90.00
_cell.angle_beta   90.00
_cell.angle_gamma   90.00
#
_symmetry.space_group_name_H-M   'P 1'
#
loop_
_entity.id
_entity.type
_entity.pdbx_description
1 polymer ?
#
loop_
_entity_poly.entity_id
_entity_poly.type
_entity_poly.pdbx_seq_one_letter_code
_entity_poly.pdbx_strand_id
1 'polypeptide(L)'
;MKPIWERNPGGFWNLLFYLAIAILFFWLIIKIIKEIFRLIKQRKNLTFKLFIPFLIMTLLFLDGMINPLKIDLNRIYGNVIFRACFEGTQNQATFKLLDNNKFEIHWTGVFFYDEYFVGTYEKHGDTLYLDYRWKKPIRFGERILMNNEKEYCKQYAVKMIVLEMWYLFIMDIVKD
;
A
#
# COMPACT_ATOMS: atom_id res chain seq x y z
N MET A 1 3.52 -0.58 -7.94
CA MET A 1 2.24 -1.21 -7.59
C MET A 1 1.89 -0.66 -6.23
N LYS A 2 0.69 -0.11 -6.00
CA LYS A 2 0.33 0.34 -4.66
C LYS A 2 0.23 -0.84 -3.69
N PRO A 3 0.46 -0.61 -2.39
CA PRO A 3 0.35 -1.67 -1.41
C PRO A 3 -1.07 -2.28 -1.36
N ILE A 4 -1.15 -3.56 -1.00
CA ILE A 4 -2.39 -4.36 -1.06
C ILE A 4 -3.53 -3.75 -0.21
N TRP A 5 -3.21 -3.10 0.91
CA TRP A 5 -4.20 -2.50 1.80
C TRP A 5 -4.81 -1.19 1.28
N GLU A 6 -4.09 -0.45 0.42
CA GLU A 6 -4.67 0.71 -0.28
C GLU A 6 -5.53 0.29 -1.47
N ARG A 7 -5.28 -0.91 -1.99
CA ARG A 7 -6.08 -1.49 -3.06
C ARG A 7 -7.44 -1.91 -2.54
N ASN A 8 -7.58 -2.55 -1.37
CA ASN A 8 -8.90 -2.93 -0.85
C ASN A 8 -9.37 -2.05 0.32
N PRO A 9 -10.07 -0.92 0.08
CA PRO A 9 -10.69 -0.13 1.16
C PRO A 9 -11.99 -0.80 1.65
N GLY A 10 -11.91 -2.01 2.21
CA GLY A 10 -13.03 -2.66 2.91
C GLY A 10 -13.09 -4.18 2.75
N GLY A 11 -13.94 -4.81 3.56
CA GLY A 11 -14.27 -6.25 3.46
C GLY A 11 -13.48 -7.18 4.38
N PHE A 12 -13.79 -8.49 4.30
CA PHE A 12 -13.21 -9.54 5.15
C PHE A 12 -11.69 -9.70 4.96
N TRP A 13 -11.17 -9.41 3.77
CA TRP A 13 -9.72 -9.46 3.49
C TRP A 13 -8.91 -8.49 4.34
N ASN A 14 -9.45 -7.31 4.63
CA ASN A 14 -8.79 -6.37 5.52
C ASN A 14 -8.68 -6.93 6.93
N LEU A 15 -9.73 -7.59 7.42
CA LEU A 15 -9.70 -8.25 8.72
C LEU A 15 -8.59 -9.32 8.76
N LEU A 16 -8.55 -10.21 7.77
CA LEU A 16 -7.50 -11.24 7.68
C LEU A 16 -6.10 -10.64 7.56
N PHE A 17 -5.94 -9.58 6.78
CA PHE A 17 -4.67 -8.88 6.62
C PHE A 17 -4.20 -8.26 7.94
N TYR A 18 -5.07 -7.53 8.65
CA TYR A 18 -4.74 -6.98 9.97
C TYR A 18 -4.46 -8.06 11.01
N LEU A 19 -5.18 -9.18 10.95
CA LEU A 19 -4.97 -10.31 11.85
C LEU A 19 -3.63 -10.99 11.57
N ALA A 20 -3.25 -11.15 10.30
CA ALA A 20 -1.92 -11.64 9.92
C ALA A 20 -0.81 -10.69 10.40
N ILE A 21 -0.98 -9.37 10.25
CA ILE A 21 -0.06 -8.36 10.79
C ILE A 21 0.07 -8.50 12.30
N ALA A 22 -1.05 -8.63 13.02
CA ALA A 22 -1.05 -8.79 14.47
C ALA A 22 -0.29 -10.06 14.89
N ILE A 23 -0.50 -11.20 14.21
CA ILE A 23 0.22 -12.45 14.48
C ILE A 23 1.73 -12.27 14.24
N LEU A 24 2.12 -11.66 13.12
CA LEU A 24 3.53 -11.39 12.81
C LEU A 24 4.17 -10.49 13.87
N PHE A 25 3.44 -9.48 14.33
CA PHE A 25 3.88 -8.57 15.38
C PHE A 25 4.09 -9.30 16.72
N PHE A 26 3.14 -10.15 17.14
CA PHE A 26 3.29 -10.98 18.33
C PHE A 26 4.46 -11.95 18.23
N TRP A 27 4.64 -12.59 17.08
CA TRP A 27 5.76 -13.50 16.84
C TRP A 27 7.11 -12.78 16.94
N LEU A 28 7.18 -11.56 16.41
CA LEU A 28 8.36 -10.71 16.46
C LEU A 28 8.69 -10.29 17.91
N ILE A 29 7.70 -9.91 18.71
CA ILE A 29 7.89 -9.62 20.15
C ILE A 29 8.49 -10.84 20.86
N ILE A 30 7.94 -12.04 20.61
CA ILE A 30 8.45 -13.28 21.22
C ILE A 30 9.93 -13.51 20.83
N LYS A 31 10.30 -13.27 19.56
CA LYS A 31 11.69 -13.38 19.12
C LYS A 31 12.60 -12.34 19.80
N ILE A 32 12.16 -11.09 19.90
CA ILE A 32 12.92 -10.04 20.60
C ILE A 32 13.16 -10.43 22.07
N ILE A 33 12.13 -10.91 22.76
CA ILE A 33 12.24 -11.34 24.16
C ILE A 33 13.24 -12.50 24.29
N LYS A 34 13.13 -13.52 23.43
CA LYS A 34 14.08 -14.66 23.42
C LYS A 34 15.52 -14.20 23.19
N GLU A 35 15.72 -13.26 22.29
CA GLU A 35 17.03 -12.71 21.96
C GLU A 35 17.61 -11.90 23.12
N ILE A 36 16.80 -11.10 23.80
CA ILE A 36 17.19 -10.39 25.04
C ILE A 36 17.64 -11.39 26.12
N PHE A 37 16.86 -12.46 26.36
CA PHE A 37 17.25 -13.50 27.31
C PHE A 37 18.58 -14.18 26.93
N ARG A 38 18.79 -14.44 25.63
CA ARG A 38 20.06 -15.00 25.11
C ARG A 38 21.24 -14.07 25.41
N LEU A 39 21.08 -12.77 25.15
CA LEU A 39 22.10 -11.75 25.41
C LEU A 39 22.44 -11.62 26.90
N ILE A 40 21.42 -11.62 27.77
CA ILE A 40 21.63 -11.57 29.24
C ILE A 40 22.43 -12.80 29.71
N LYS A 41 22.11 -13.99 29.18
CA LYS A 41 22.80 -15.23 29.54
C LYS A 41 24.26 -15.25 29.07
N GLN A 42 24.56 -14.68 27.90
CA GLN A 42 25.88 -14.67 27.29
C GLN A 42 26.72 -13.42 27.58
N ARG A 43 26.36 -12.64 28.62
CA ARG A 43 26.94 -11.32 28.93
C ARG A 43 28.48 -11.25 28.99
N LYS A 44 29.17 -12.38 29.23
CA LYS A 44 30.63 -12.44 29.37
C LYS A 44 31.39 -12.50 28.03
N ASN A 45 30.72 -12.82 26.91
CA ASN A 45 31.32 -12.95 25.57
C ASN A 45 30.56 -12.13 24.50
N LEU A 46 30.01 -10.97 24.89
CA LEU A 46 29.26 -10.10 23.99
C LEU A 46 30.19 -9.46 22.94
N THR A 47 30.02 -9.84 21.68
CA THR A 47 30.68 -9.19 20.54
C THR A 47 29.71 -8.18 19.92
N PHE A 48 30.21 -7.01 19.48
CA PHE A 48 29.39 -5.93 18.92
C PHE A 48 28.48 -6.37 17.75
N LYS A 49 28.89 -7.41 17.01
CA LYS A 49 28.11 -8.01 15.92
C LYS A 49 26.72 -8.52 16.35
N LEU A 50 26.55 -8.92 17.61
CA LEU A 50 25.26 -9.39 18.13
C LEU A 50 24.22 -8.27 18.28
N PHE A 51 24.65 -7.02 18.34
CA PHE A 51 23.74 -5.86 18.47
C PHE A 51 23.20 -5.35 17.15
N ILE A 52 23.84 -5.66 16.02
CA ILE A 52 23.42 -5.22 14.68
C ILE A 52 21.96 -5.59 14.37
N PRO A 53 21.52 -6.86 14.48
CA PRO A 53 20.13 -7.21 14.18
C PRO A 53 19.15 -6.52 15.14
N PHE A 54 19.52 -6.36 16.42
CA PHE A 54 18.68 -5.65 17.39
C PHE A 54 18.52 -4.16 17.04
N LEU A 55 19.60 -3.51 16.62
CA LEU A 55 19.59 -2.11 16.18
C LEU A 55 18.71 -1.93 14.95
N ILE A 56 18.87 -2.79 13.93
CA ILE A 56 18.07 -2.75 12.70
C ILE A 56 16.59 -2.94 13.02
N MET A 57 16.23 -3.92 13.84
CA MET A 57 14.84 -4.19 14.22
C MET A 57 14.23 -3.01 14.98
N THR A 58 15.00 -2.37 15.87
CA THR A 58 14.54 -1.21 16.65
C THR A 58 14.36 0.02 15.76
N LEU A 59 15.29 0.26 14.83
CA LEU A 59 15.18 1.35 13.85
C LEU A 59 13.96 1.18 12.94
N LEU A 60 13.72 -0.03 12.41
CA LEU A 60 12.55 -0.32 11.58
C LEU A 60 11.23 -0.19 12.37
N PHE A 61 11.24 -0.59 13.63
CA PHE A 61 10.07 -0.45 14.51
C PHE A 61 9.76 1.02 14.82
N LEU A 62 10.77 1.81 15.17
CA LEU A 62 10.64 3.25 15.36
C LEU A 62 10.22 3.95 14.06
N ASP A 63 10.75 3.49 12.93
CA ASP A 63 10.33 4.01 11.63
C ASP A 63 8.84 3.75 11.39
N GLY A 64 8.39 2.55 11.76
CA GLY A 64 6.99 2.19 11.70
C GLY A 64 6.07 3.04 12.55
N MET A 65 6.44 3.28 13.81
CA MET A 65 5.58 4.00 14.75
C MET A 65 5.53 5.51 14.51
N ILE A 66 6.69 6.11 14.21
CA ILE A 66 6.84 7.57 14.21
C ILE A 66 6.96 8.12 12.78
N ASN A 67 7.23 7.26 11.79
CA ASN A 67 7.59 7.62 10.42
C ASN A 67 8.63 8.77 10.36
N PRO A 68 9.75 8.68 11.11
CA PRO A 68 10.86 9.61 11.06
C PRO A 68 11.45 9.74 9.65
N LEU A 69 11.43 8.69 8.83
CA LEU A 69 11.91 8.76 7.45
C LEU A 69 10.98 9.57 6.53
N LYS A 70 9.76 9.92 6.99
CA LYS A 70 8.78 10.75 6.27
C LYS A 70 8.64 10.37 4.81
N ILE A 71 8.59 9.06 4.52
CA ILE A 71 8.49 8.58 3.14
C ILE A 71 7.16 9.05 2.56
N ASP A 72 7.21 10.00 1.62
CA ASP A 72 6.02 10.52 0.97
C ASP A 72 5.65 9.62 -0.20
N LEU A 73 4.64 8.77 0.01
CA LEU A 73 4.10 7.90 -1.03
C LEU A 73 3.62 8.70 -2.24
N ASN A 74 3.14 9.93 -2.06
CA ASN A 74 2.71 10.77 -3.18
C ASN A 74 3.89 11.19 -4.05
N ARG A 75 5.08 11.39 -3.45
CA ARG A 75 6.31 11.65 -4.20
C ARG A 75 6.77 10.44 -5.02
N ILE A 76 6.52 9.23 -4.53
CA ILE A 76 6.93 7.98 -5.19
C ILE A 76 5.93 7.57 -6.28
N TYR A 77 4.64 7.67 -6.00
CA TYR A 77 3.57 7.16 -6.86
C TYR A 77 2.92 8.25 -7.74
N GLY A 78 3.18 9.53 -7.47
CA GLY A 78 2.57 10.69 -8.13
C GLY A 78 1.41 11.26 -7.33
N ASN A 79 1.21 12.57 -7.40
CA ASN A 79 0.09 13.22 -6.72
C ASN A 79 -1.21 12.93 -7.48
N VAL A 80 -2.29 12.64 -6.74
CA VAL A 80 -3.62 12.46 -7.34
C VAL A 80 -4.20 13.82 -7.67
N ILE A 81 -4.29 14.15 -8.96
CA ILE A 81 -4.82 15.43 -9.45
C ILE A 81 -6.34 15.41 -9.62
N PHE A 82 -6.92 14.22 -9.82
CA PHE A 82 -8.35 14.05 -9.98
C PHE A 82 -8.76 12.69 -9.44
N ARG A 83 -9.94 12.63 -8.84
CA ARG A 83 -10.53 11.39 -8.37
C ARG A 83 -12.02 11.37 -8.62
N ALA A 84 -12.48 10.30 -9.26
CA ALA A 84 -13.89 9.98 -9.36
C ALA A 84 -14.17 8.66 -8.63
N CYS A 85 -15.34 8.58 -8.00
CA CYS A 85 -15.80 7.43 -7.24
C CYS A 85 -17.20 7.07 -7.72
N PHE A 86 -17.44 5.77 -7.90
CA PHE A 86 -18.74 5.21 -8.19
C PHE A 86 -19.10 4.25 -7.06
N GLU A 87 -20.21 4.49 -6.39
CA GLU A 87 -20.73 3.63 -5.33
C GLU A 87 -22.10 3.10 -5.77
N GLY A 88 -22.14 1.85 -6.23
CA GLY A 88 -23.37 1.11 -6.46
C GLY A 88 -23.68 0.17 -5.30
N THR A 89 -24.91 -0.35 -5.26
CA THR A 89 -25.37 -1.30 -4.22
C THR A 89 -24.49 -2.56 -4.11
N GLN A 90 -23.88 -2.96 -5.22
CA GLN A 90 -23.16 -4.21 -5.37
C GLN A 90 -21.74 -4.06 -5.90
N ASN A 91 -21.41 -2.91 -6.50
CA ASN A 91 -20.10 -2.67 -7.10
C ASN A 91 -19.63 -1.27 -6.75
N GLN A 92 -18.34 -1.10 -6.56
CA GLN A 92 -17.70 0.19 -6.36
C GLN A 92 -16.56 0.36 -7.35
N ALA A 93 -16.30 1.59 -7.76
CA ALA A 93 -15.16 1.89 -8.61
C ALA A 93 -14.49 3.19 -8.18
N THR A 94 -13.17 3.24 -8.20
CA THR A 94 -12.39 4.45 -8.00
C THR A 94 -11.52 4.69 -9.22
N PHE A 95 -11.64 5.86 -9.82
CA PHE A 95 -10.78 6.36 -10.88
C PHE A 95 -9.88 7.45 -10.30
N LYS A 96 -8.56 7.35 -10.52
CA LYS A 96 -7.58 8.35 -10.09
C LYS A 96 -6.74 8.77 -11.29
N LEU A 97 -6.59 10.07 -11.49
CA LEU A 97 -5.55 10.64 -12.35
C LEU A 97 -4.39 11.09 -11.49
N LEU A 98 -3.19 10.85 -12.00
CA LEU A 98 -1.93 11.23 -11.39
C LEU A 98 -1.29 12.36 -12.20
N ASP A 99 -0.49 13.20 -11.53
CA ASP A 99 0.26 14.33 -12.10
C ASP A 99 1.30 13.92 -13.17
N ASN A 100 1.69 12.65 -13.21
CA ASN A 100 2.68 12.09 -14.12
C ASN A 100 2.06 11.42 -15.36
N ASN A 101 0.91 11.92 -15.84
CA ASN A 101 0.15 11.38 -16.97
C ASN A 101 -0.24 9.89 -16.82
N LYS A 102 -0.40 9.41 -15.59
CA LYS A 102 -0.87 8.05 -15.30
C LYS A 102 -2.26 8.05 -14.72
N PHE A 103 -2.98 6.96 -14.95
CA PHE A 103 -4.27 6.74 -14.30
C PHE A 103 -4.32 5.39 -13.61
N GLU A 104 -5.19 5.30 -12.62
CA GLU A 104 -5.50 4.07 -11.90
C GLU A 104 -7.03 3.90 -11.85
N ILE A 105 -7.50 2.72 -12.20
CA ILE A 105 -8.88 2.29 -12.00
C ILE A 105 -8.86 1.11 -11.05
N HIS A 106 -9.63 1.24 -9.99
CA HIS A 106 -9.86 0.16 -9.05
C HIS A 106 -11.35 -0.15 -9.02
N TRP A 107 -11.72 -1.38 -9.35
CA TRP A 107 -13.11 -1.83 -9.41
C TRP A 107 -13.31 -3.00 -8.47
N THR A 108 -14.27 -2.89 -7.57
CA THR A 108 -14.67 -3.95 -6.66
C THR A 108 -16.12 -4.33 -6.91
N GLY A 109 -16.42 -5.61 -6.84
CA GLY A 109 -17.76 -6.16 -6.96
C GLY A 109 -18.14 -7.08 -5.81
N VAL A 110 -19.38 -7.56 -5.85
CA VAL A 110 -19.85 -8.62 -4.93
C VAL A 110 -18.98 -9.88 -5.11
N PHE A 111 -18.86 -10.68 -4.04
CA PHE A 111 -18.09 -11.92 -4.02
C PHE A 111 -16.57 -11.76 -4.20
N PHE A 112 -16.00 -10.68 -3.65
CA PHE A 112 -14.55 -10.46 -3.65
C PHE A 112 -13.93 -10.30 -5.04
N TYR A 113 -14.73 -9.93 -6.03
CA TYR A 113 -14.19 -9.60 -7.34
C TYR A 113 -13.47 -8.25 -7.25
N ASP A 114 -12.19 -8.24 -7.57
CA ASP A 114 -11.29 -7.09 -7.48
C ASP A 114 -10.47 -7.01 -8.77
N GLU A 115 -10.60 -5.90 -9.48
CA GLU A 115 -9.82 -5.61 -10.67
C GLU A 115 -9.14 -4.26 -10.56
N TYR A 116 -7.86 -4.26 -10.92
CA TYR A 116 -7.01 -3.07 -10.90
C TYR A 116 -6.39 -2.83 -12.27
N PHE A 117 -6.64 -1.65 -12.84
CA PHE A 117 -6.15 -1.23 -14.14
C PHE A 117 -5.27 -0.01 -14.00
N VAL A 118 -4.17 -0.01 -14.74
CA VAL A 118 -3.23 1.12 -14.79
C VAL A 118 -2.86 1.42 -16.23
N GLY A 119 -2.52 2.67 -16.47
CA GLY A 119 -2.16 3.12 -17.79
C GLY A 119 -1.69 4.56 -17.80
N THR A 120 -1.52 5.09 -19.00
CA THR A 120 -1.21 6.50 -19.25
C THR A 120 -2.42 7.20 -19.84
N TYR A 121 -2.52 8.51 -19.67
CA TYR A 121 -3.60 9.28 -20.28
C TYR A 121 -3.07 10.50 -21.02
N GLU A 122 -3.80 10.91 -22.04
CA GLU A 122 -3.62 12.17 -22.75
C GLU A 122 -4.90 12.99 -22.67
N LYS A 123 -4.78 14.30 -22.43
CA LYS A 123 -5.93 15.20 -22.33
C LYS A 123 -5.99 16.11 -23.55
N HIS A 124 -7.09 16.06 -24.29
CA HIS A 124 -7.40 16.98 -25.38
C HIS A 124 -8.72 17.72 -25.07
N GLY A 125 -8.60 18.98 -24.64
CA GLY A 125 -9.76 19.75 -24.17
C GLY A 125 -10.43 19.07 -22.98
N ASP A 126 -11.71 18.76 -23.13
CA ASP A 126 -12.53 18.12 -22.09
C ASP A 126 -12.53 16.58 -22.18
N THR A 127 -11.75 16.00 -23.10
CA THR A 127 -11.68 14.55 -23.29
C THR A 127 -10.34 13.98 -22.84
N LEU A 128 -10.38 12.94 -22.00
CA LEU A 128 -9.24 12.11 -21.67
C LEU A 128 -9.21 10.87 -22.54
N TYR A 129 -8.04 10.55 -23.07
CA TYR A 129 -7.74 9.34 -23.82
C TYR A 129 -6.88 8.44 -22.95
N LEU A 130 -7.36 7.23 -22.68
CA LEU A 130 -6.73 6.27 -21.79
C LEU A 130 -6.00 5.19 -22.60
N ASP A 131 -4.72 5.02 -22.32
CA ASP A 131 -3.90 3.93 -22.83
C ASP A 131 -3.60 2.92 -21.71
N TYR A 132 -4.16 1.72 -21.83
CA TYR A 132 -4.06 0.68 -20.80
C TYR A 132 -2.76 -0.11 -20.97
N ARG A 133 -1.99 -0.26 -19.90
CA ARG A 133 -0.69 -0.97 -19.96
C ARG A 133 -0.81 -2.45 -20.34
N TRP A 134 -1.94 -3.08 -20.01
CA TRP A 134 -2.14 -4.52 -20.16
C TRP A 134 -3.45 -4.80 -20.90
N LYS A 135 -4.38 -5.52 -20.25
CA LYS A 135 -5.68 -5.84 -20.82
C LYS A 135 -6.63 -4.68 -20.60
N LYS A 136 -7.16 -4.14 -21.70
CA LYS A 136 -8.29 -3.22 -21.63
C LYS A 136 -9.53 -3.94 -21.08
N PRO A 137 -10.14 -3.42 -20.02
CA PRO A 137 -11.41 -3.94 -19.50
C PRO A 137 -12.56 -3.66 -20.47
N ILE A 138 -13.43 -4.66 -20.67
CA ILE A 138 -14.59 -4.57 -21.58
C ILE A 138 -15.57 -3.46 -21.14
N ARG A 139 -15.61 -3.18 -19.83
CA ARG A 139 -16.59 -2.28 -19.20
C ARG A 139 -16.16 -0.81 -19.21
N PHE A 140 -14.88 -0.51 -19.43
CA PHE A 140 -14.38 0.86 -19.45
C PHE A 140 -13.98 1.25 -20.88
N GLY A 141 -14.40 2.44 -21.28
CA GLY A 141 -14.01 3.04 -22.55
C GLY A 141 -12.58 3.59 -22.50
N GLU A 142 -12.02 3.86 -23.68
CA GLU A 142 -10.74 4.57 -23.81
C GLU A 142 -10.90 6.09 -23.74
N ARG A 143 -12.14 6.60 -23.75
CA ARG A 143 -12.43 8.02 -23.77
C ARG A 143 -13.33 8.39 -22.60
N ILE A 144 -12.90 9.37 -21.82
CA ILE A 144 -13.69 9.93 -20.72
C ILE A 144 -13.91 11.41 -21.01
N LEU A 145 -15.19 11.82 -21.06
CA LEU A 145 -15.56 13.22 -21.10
C LEU A 145 -15.57 13.76 -19.67
N MET A 146 -14.70 14.73 -19.38
CA MET A 146 -14.67 15.44 -18.11
C MET A 146 -15.64 16.63 -18.18
N ASN A 147 -16.76 16.54 -17.46
CA ASN A 147 -17.59 17.71 -17.17
C ASN A 147 -17.33 18.16 -15.72
N ASN A 148 -17.05 19.45 -15.51
CA ASN A 148 -16.63 20.05 -14.23
C ASN A 148 -17.72 20.09 -13.14
N GLU A 149 -18.90 19.53 -13.39
CA GLU A 149 -20.06 19.73 -12.53
C GLU A 149 -20.06 18.90 -11.23
N LYS A 150 -19.26 17.83 -11.12
CA LYS A 150 -19.35 16.89 -9.98
C LYS A 150 -18.01 16.27 -9.61
N GLU A 151 -17.17 17.04 -8.92
CA GLU A 151 -15.98 16.51 -8.24
C GLU A 151 -16.34 16.15 -6.79
N TYR A 152 -16.61 14.88 -6.52
CA TYR A 152 -16.93 14.42 -5.16
C TYR A 152 -16.19 13.12 -4.85
N CYS A 153 -15.17 13.20 -4.00
CA CYS A 153 -14.79 12.06 -3.17
C CYS A 153 -13.96 12.52 -1.95
N LYS A 154 -14.51 12.38 -0.73
CA LYS A 154 -13.74 12.52 0.52
C LYS A 154 -13.08 11.17 0.80
N GLN A 155 -11.74 11.12 0.84
CA GLN A 155 -11.03 9.93 1.31
C GLN A 155 -10.27 10.27 2.59
N TYR A 156 -10.54 9.51 3.64
CA TYR A 156 -9.77 9.52 4.87
C TYR A 156 -8.45 8.78 4.64
N ALA A 157 -7.33 9.51 4.61
CA ALA A 157 -6.01 8.92 4.47
C ALA A 157 -5.56 8.35 5.84
N VAL A 158 -5.65 7.03 6.03
CA VAL A 158 -4.95 6.37 7.14
C VAL A 158 -3.52 6.08 6.67
N LYS A 159 -2.60 6.90 7.17
CA LYS A 159 -1.17 6.87 6.83
C LYS A 159 -0.53 5.61 7.41
N MET A 160 -0.23 4.60 6.59
CA MET A 160 0.49 3.40 7.02
C MET A 160 1.62 3.06 6.03
N ILE A 161 2.77 3.72 6.26
CA ILE A 161 3.99 3.64 5.43
C ILE A 161 4.88 2.45 5.82
N VAL A 162 4.57 1.81 6.94
CA VAL A 162 5.44 0.83 7.59
C VAL A 162 5.61 -0.43 6.73
N LEU A 163 4.51 -0.99 6.23
CA LEU A 163 4.45 -2.40 5.80
C LEU A 163 5.18 -2.75 4.50
N GLU A 164 5.40 -1.83 3.55
CA GLU A 164 6.09 -2.16 2.29
C GLU A 164 7.60 -2.42 2.50
N MET A 165 8.22 -1.75 3.48
CA MET A 165 9.61 -2.02 3.84
C MET A 165 9.77 -3.36 4.57
N TRP A 166 8.76 -3.82 5.33
CA TRP A 166 8.80 -5.11 6.02
C TRP A 166 8.69 -6.31 5.09
N TYR A 167 7.86 -6.23 4.04
CA TYR A 167 7.68 -7.35 3.11
C TYR A 167 8.95 -7.64 2.29
N LEU A 168 9.67 -6.60 1.86
CA LEU A 168 10.95 -6.74 1.17
C LEU A 168 12.06 -7.25 2.10
N PHE A 169 12.09 -6.81 3.36
CA PHE A 169 13.11 -7.21 4.32
C PHE A 169 12.94 -8.66 4.85
N ILE A 170 11.70 -9.13 5.02
CA ILE A 170 11.43 -10.54 5.39
C ILE A 170 11.82 -11.49 4.24
N MET A 171 11.62 -11.09 2.98
CA MET A 171 11.99 -11.91 1.82
C MET A 171 13.51 -12.07 1.66
N ASP A 172 14.32 -11.13 2.16
CA ASP A 172 15.78 -11.24 2.18
C ASP A 172 16.29 -12.05 3.39
N ILE A 173 15.62 -12.00 4.55
CA ILE A 173 16.01 -12.79 5.73
C ILE A 173 15.67 -14.29 5.58
N VAL A 174 14.67 -14.65 4.78
CA VAL A 174 14.23 -16.05 4.60
C VAL A 174 15.08 -16.82 3.56
N LYS A 175 16.05 -16.16 2.92
CA LYS A 175 16.96 -16.79 1.95
C LYS A 175 18.28 -17.32 2.53
N ASP A 176 18.54 -17.10 3.82
CA ASP A 176 19.66 -17.67 4.58
C ASP A 176 19.17 -18.60 5.69
#